data_AF-A0A0F9D9C4-F1
#
_entry.id   AF-A0A0F9D9C4-F1
#
_cell.length_a   1.000
_cell.length_b   1.000
_cell.length_c   1.000
_cell.angle_alpha   90.00
_cell.angle_beta   90.00
_cell.angle_gamma   90.00
#
_symmetry.space_group_name_H-M   'P 1'
#
loop_
_entity.id
_entity.type
_entity.pdbx_description
1 polymer ?
#
loop_
_entity_poly.entity_id
_entity_poly.type
_entity_poly.pdbx_seq_one_letter_code
_entity_poly.pdbx_strand_id
1 'polypeptide(L)'
;MNKQTDKLFTSWFYGLGNIFLYHKFKEENIITDRHLVSNHCWSGADASENVFNLLVNELGSPDFTFLIYASPAVVIERIKKRSLKDPDLQKTELISQLYPKMEGFLKKHKMKYLLI
;
A
#
# COMPACT_ATOMS: atom_id res chain seq x y z
N MET A 1 -2.69 -13.69 5.19
CA MET A 1 -2.02 -12.92 4.13
C MET A 1 -2.11 -13.70 2.84
N ASN A 2 -2.23 -13.03 1.70
CA ASN A 2 -2.31 -13.71 0.42
C ASN A 2 -0.99 -14.48 0.18
N LYS A 3 -1.06 -15.82 0.19
CA LYS A 3 0.08 -16.72 -0.05
C LYS A 3 0.41 -16.82 -1.55
N GLN A 4 -0.34 -16.12 -2.39
CA GLN A 4 -0.13 -16.06 -3.82
C GLN A 4 1.22 -15.40 -4.15
N THR A 5 2.04 -16.11 -4.91
CA THR A 5 3.38 -15.69 -5.32
C THR A 5 3.34 -14.87 -6.60
N ASP A 6 2.31 -15.03 -7.44
CA ASP A 6 2.12 -14.25 -8.65
C ASP A 6 1.80 -12.78 -8.33
N LYS A 7 2.82 -11.93 -8.53
CA LYS A 7 2.74 -10.49 -8.31
C LYS A 7 1.89 -9.78 -9.35
N LEU A 8 1.85 -10.27 -10.59
CA LEU A 8 0.99 -9.70 -11.62
C LEU A 8 -0.48 -9.94 -11.29
N PHE A 9 -0.82 -11.18 -10.93
CA PHE A 9 -2.18 -11.54 -10.52
C PHE A 9 -2.63 -10.73 -9.30
N THR A 10 -1.83 -10.69 -8.23
CA THR A 10 -2.22 -9.95 -7.02
C THR A 10 -2.36 -8.45 -7.26
N SER A 11 -1.55 -7.87 -8.15
CA SER A 11 -1.66 -6.46 -8.51
C SER A 11 -2.98 -6.14 -9.21
N TRP A 12 -3.43 -7.00 -10.13
CA TRP A 12 -4.75 -6.87 -10.74
C TRP A 12 -5.88 -7.07 -9.74
N PHE A 13 -5.78 -8.08 -8.87
CA PHE A 13 -6.78 -8.36 -7.84
C PHE A 13 -7.00 -7.16 -6.93
N TYR A 14 -5.93 -6.55 -6.41
CA TYR A 14 -6.03 -5.36 -5.58
C TYR A 14 -6.41 -4.11 -6.38
N GLY A 15 -5.93 -4.00 -7.63
CA GLY A 15 -6.27 -2.92 -8.55
C GLY A 15 -7.78 -2.85 -8.83
N LEU A 16 -8.45 -4.00 -8.96
CA LEU A 16 -9.90 -4.05 -9.13
C LEU A 16 -10.64 -3.42 -7.94
N GLY A 17 -10.13 -3.58 -6.72
CA GLY A 17 -10.67 -2.91 -5.53
C GLY A 17 -10.55 -1.39 -5.63
N ASN A 18 -9.43 -0.87 -6.15
CA ASN A 18 -9.26 0.57 -6.39
C ASN A 18 -10.20 1.06 -7.51
N ILE A 19 -10.33 0.33 -8.61
CA ILE A 19 -11.28 0.66 -9.69
C ILE A 19 -12.70 0.78 -9.11
N PHE A 20 -13.15 -0.23 -8.36
CA PHE A 20 -14.46 -0.22 -7.73
C PHE A 20 -14.66 0.98 -6.81
N LEU A 21 -13.67 1.29 -5.95
CA LEU A 21 -13.71 2.42 -5.05
C LEU A 21 -13.94 3.74 -5.82
N TYR A 22 -13.14 4.01 -6.85
CA TYR A 22 -13.26 5.24 -7.63
C TYR A 22 -14.60 5.34 -8.37
N HIS A 23 -15.12 4.23 -8.91
CA HIS A 23 -16.41 4.25 -9.58
C HIS A 23 -17.58 4.44 -8.61
N LYS A 24 -17.53 3.79 -7.44
CA LYS A 24 -18.61 3.84 -6.46
C LYS A 24 -18.74 5.21 -5.80
N PHE A 25 -17.62 5.90 -5.56
CA PHE A 25 -17.57 7.13 -4.77
C PHE A 25 -17.07 8.35 -5.57
N LYS A 26 -17.22 8.36 -6.91
CA LYS A 26 -16.57 9.34 -7.80
C LYS A 26 -16.90 10.82 -7.50
N GLU A 27 -18.03 11.09 -6.84
CA GLU A 27 -18.53 12.45 -6.53
C GLU A 27 -18.52 12.73 -5.02
N GLU A 28 -17.85 11.88 -4.23
CA GLU A 28 -17.82 11.97 -2.78
C GLU A 28 -16.40 12.23 -2.27
N ASN A 29 -16.29 13.05 -1.23
CA ASN A 29 -15.05 13.14 -0.46
C ASN A 29 -14.93 11.91 0.43
N ILE A 30 -13.96 11.05 0.12
CA ILE A 30 -13.73 9.81 0.87
C ILE A 30 -12.38 9.82 1.59
N ILE A 31 -12.34 9.10 2.71
CA ILE A 31 -11.10 8.74 3.38
C ILE A 31 -10.95 7.23 3.26
N THR A 32 -9.77 6.79 2.80
CA THR A 32 -9.46 5.37 2.64
C THR A 32 -8.39 4.94 3.62
N ASP A 33 -8.59 3.79 4.26
CA ASP A 33 -7.50 3.08 4.90
C ASP A 33 -6.80 2.23 3.85
N ARG A 34 -5.63 2.72 3.42
CA ARG A 34 -4.80 2.21 2.31
C ARG A 34 -5.35 2.52 0.91
N HIS A 35 -4.41 2.58 -0.02
CA HIS A 35 -4.65 2.83 -1.44
C HIS A 35 -3.58 2.11 -2.30
N LEU A 36 -3.42 2.52 -3.57
CA LEU A 36 -2.44 1.99 -4.52
C LEU A 36 -1.01 1.91 -3.95
N VAL A 37 -0.60 2.84 -3.10
CA VAL A 37 0.73 2.84 -2.44
C VAL A 37 0.95 1.58 -1.61
N SER A 38 -0.05 1.19 -0.79
CA SER A 38 0.04 -0.02 0.03
C SER A 38 0.00 -1.27 -0.85
N ASN A 39 -0.82 -1.26 -1.91
CA ASN A 39 -0.92 -2.40 -2.84
C ASN A 39 0.41 -2.60 -3.58
N HIS A 40 1.04 -1.53 -4.06
CA HIS A 40 2.38 -1.58 -4.67
C HIS A 40 3.45 -2.02 -3.68
N CYS A 41 3.38 -1.58 -2.43
CA CYS A 41 4.32 -2.02 -1.40
C CYS A 41 4.38 -3.56 -1.28
N TRP A 42 3.22 -4.23 -1.29
CA TRP A 42 3.14 -5.70 -1.14
C TRP A 42 3.18 -6.50 -2.44
N SER A 43 2.66 -5.95 -3.54
CA SER A 43 2.50 -6.64 -4.83
C SER A 43 3.32 -6.05 -5.97
N GLY A 44 3.95 -4.90 -5.78
CA GLY A 44 4.84 -4.26 -6.75
C GLY A 44 6.14 -5.04 -6.93
N ALA A 45 6.42 -5.39 -8.17
CA ALA A 45 7.63 -5.99 -8.70
C ALA A 45 7.75 -5.58 -10.17
N ASP A 46 8.90 -5.82 -10.80
CA ASP A 46 9.12 -5.44 -12.21
C ASP A 46 8.01 -5.96 -13.14
N ALA A 47 7.54 -7.19 -12.90
CA ALA A 47 6.47 -7.82 -13.67
C ALA A 47 5.09 -7.15 -13.50
N SER A 48 4.83 -6.45 -12.38
CA SER A 48 3.55 -5.82 -12.09
C SER A 48 3.57 -4.29 -12.17
N GLU A 49 4.72 -3.69 -12.43
CA GLU A 49 4.89 -2.24 -12.45
C GLU A 49 3.98 -1.55 -13.46
N ASN A 50 3.79 -2.16 -14.63
CA ASN A 50 2.89 -1.65 -15.67
C ASN A 50 1.43 -1.61 -15.23
N VAL A 51 1.00 -2.54 -14.37
CA VAL A 51 -0.36 -2.54 -13.81
C VAL A 51 -0.57 -1.32 -12.93
N PHE A 52 0.37 -1.04 -12.03
CA PHE A 52 0.25 0.12 -11.14
C PHE A 52 0.37 1.45 -11.90
N ASN A 53 1.25 1.54 -12.90
CA ASN A 53 1.33 2.72 -13.76
C ASN A 53 0.01 2.97 -14.48
N LEU A 54 -0.59 1.92 -15.05
CA LEU A 54 -1.88 2.02 -15.70
C LEU A 54 -2.97 2.48 -14.71
N LEU A 55 -3.06 1.85 -13.54
CA LEU A 55 -4.07 2.20 -12.54
C LEU A 55 -3.97 3.66 -12.09
N VAL A 56 -2.75 4.18 -11.87
CA VAL A 56 -2.56 5.59 -11.52
C VAL A 56 -2.95 6.51 -12.68
N ASN A 57 -2.64 6.14 -13.92
CA ASN A 57 -2.97 6.95 -15.08
C ASN A 57 -4.49 7.01 -15.34
N GLU A 58 -5.18 5.88 -15.20
CA GLU A 58 -6.62 5.77 -15.49
C GLU A 58 -7.50 6.28 -14.34
N LEU A 59 -7.12 6.01 -13.08
CA LEU A 59 -7.92 6.37 -11.91
C LEU A 59 -7.49 7.69 -11.25
N GLY A 60 -6.28 8.15 -11.55
CA GLY A 60 -5.63 9.22 -10.82
C GLY A 60 -5.07 8.75 -9.47
N SER A 61 -5.07 9.67 -8.51
CA SER A 61 -4.51 9.42 -7.17
C SER A 61 -5.27 10.23 -6.13
N PRO A 62 -5.18 9.88 -4.83
CA PRO A 62 -5.76 10.70 -3.76
C PRO A 62 -5.19 12.12 -3.80
N ASP A 63 -6.03 13.12 -3.50
CA ASP A 63 -5.58 14.52 -3.39
C ASP A 63 -4.49 14.69 -2.33
N PHE A 64 -4.51 13.84 -1.31
CA PHE A 64 -3.51 13.81 -0.26
C PHE A 64 -3.36 12.40 0.33
N THR A 65 -2.13 12.03 0.69
CA THR A 65 -1.81 10.78 1.38
C THR A 65 -1.09 11.05 2.70
N PHE A 66 -1.56 10.46 3.79
CA PHE A 66 -0.79 10.39 5.03
C PHE A 66 -0.02 9.08 5.08
N LEU A 67 1.32 9.16 5.11
CA LEU A 67 2.19 8.01 5.30
C LEU A 67 2.59 7.96 6.78
N ILE A 68 2.03 7.01 7.52
CA ILE A 68 2.24 6.92 8.97
C ILE A 68 3.45 6.02 9.26
N TYR A 69 4.49 6.61 9.84
CA TYR A 69 5.70 5.94 10.27
C TYR A 69 5.61 5.48 11.73
N ALA A 70 6.15 4.30 11.98
CA ALA A 70 6.49 3.85 13.32
C ALA A 70 7.81 3.09 13.25
N SER A 71 8.67 3.31 14.24
CA SER A 71 9.92 2.56 14.33
C SER A 71 9.63 1.06 14.47
N PRO A 72 10.52 0.17 13.97
CA PRO A 72 10.32 -1.27 14.10
C PRO A 72 10.05 -1.72 15.54
N ALA A 73 10.72 -1.11 16.53
CA ALA A 73 10.49 -1.38 17.94
C ALA A 73 9.04 -1.09 18.37
N VAL A 74 8.50 0.08 17.99
CA VAL A 74 7.11 0.46 18.29
C VAL A 74 6.12 -0.48 17.61
N VAL A 75 6.38 -0.88 16.36
CA VAL A 75 5.50 -1.83 15.64
C VAL A 75 5.52 -3.21 16.31
N ILE A 76 6.69 -3.72 16.67
CA ILE A 76 6.83 -4.99 17.40
C ILE A 76 6.05 -4.94 18.72
N GLU A 77 6.19 -3.87 19.49
CA GLU A 77 5.47 -3.69 20.75
C GLU A 77 3.95 -3.71 20.55
N ARG A 78 3.45 -2.98 19.55
CA ARG A 78 2.01 -2.94 19.20
C ARG A 78 1.48 -4.31 18.79
N ILE A 79 2.23 -5.05 17.98
CA ILE A 79 1.83 -6.41 17.55
C ILE A 79 1.84 -7.36 18.74
N LYS A 80 2.87 -7.32 19.61
CA LYS A 80 2.91 -8.15 20.83
C LYS A 80 1.76 -7.85 21.79
N LYS A 81 1.33 -6.58 21.90
CA LYS A 81 0.14 -6.19 22.66
C LYS A 81 -1.16 -6.77 22.09
N ARG A 82 -1.24 -6.94 20.76
CA ARG A 82 -2.37 -7.62 20.10
C ARG A 82 -2.33 -9.13 20.37
N SER A 83 -1.18 -9.77 20.15
CA SER A 83 -0.97 -11.19 20.45
C SER A 83 0.53 -11.54 20.45
N LEU A 84 0.96 -12.34 21.41
CA LEU A 84 2.35 -12.85 21.46
C LEU A 84 2.65 -13.87 20.36
N LYS A 85 1.63 -14.48 19.75
CA LYS A 85 1.75 -15.47 18.66
C LYS A 85 1.30 -14.91 17.31
N ASP A 86 1.31 -13.58 17.19
CA ASP A 86 0.83 -12.93 15.98
C ASP A 86 1.74 -13.23 14.79
N PRO A 87 1.20 -13.75 13.66
CA PRO A 87 2.01 -14.05 12.48
C PRO A 87 2.63 -12.79 11.85
N ASP A 88 2.11 -11.59 12.12
CA ASP A 88 2.70 -10.35 11.63
C ASP A 88 4.03 -10.00 12.31
N LEU A 89 4.37 -10.63 13.45
CA LEU A 89 5.69 -10.46 14.08
C LEU A 89 6.83 -10.86 13.14
N GLN A 90 6.63 -11.85 12.27
CA GLN A 90 7.65 -12.26 11.30
C GLN A 90 7.88 -11.19 10.22
N LYS A 91 6.93 -10.28 10.01
CA LYS A 91 7.00 -9.25 8.96
C LYS A 91 7.67 -7.98 9.45
N THR A 92 7.96 -7.86 10.74
CA THR A 92 8.55 -6.63 11.29
C THR A 92 9.96 -6.39 10.78
N GLU A 93 10.64 -7.45 10.33
CA GLU A 93 11.96 -7.37 9.68
C GLU A 93 11.91 -6.60 8.35
N LEU A 94 10.75 -6.61 7.67
CA LEU A 94 10.56 -5.94 6.38
C LEU A 94 10.32 -4.44 6.53
N ILE A 95 9.95 -3.96 7.72
CA ILE A 95 9.48 -2.58 7.95
C ILE A 95 10.47 -1.54 7.43
N SER A 96 11.77 -1.75 7.62
CA SER A 96 12.82 -0.85 7.15
C SER A 96 12.85 -0.70 5.62
N GLN A 97 12.39 -1.71 4.89
CA GLN A 97 12.34 -1.73 3.42
C GLN A 97 11.00 -1.21 2.87
N LEU A 98 9.92 -1.34 3.64
CA LEU A 98 8.57 -0.95 3.18
C LEU A 98 8.45 0.57 2.99
N TYR A 99 8.98 1.37 3.92
CA TYR A 99 8.86 2.84 3.85
C TYR A 99 9.56 3.44 2.63
N PRO A 100 10.84 3.11 2.32
CA PRO A 100 11.48 3.56 1.09
C PRO A 100 10.70 3.17 -0.17
N LYS A 101 10.12 1.97 -0.19
CA LYS A 101 9.29 1.51 -1.32
C LYS A 101 8.01 2.34 -1.48
N MET A 102 7.31 2.63 -0.39
CA MET A 102 6.10 3.45 -0.40
C MET A 102 6.41 4.90 -0.80
N GLU A 103 7.46 5.50 -0.24
CA GLU A 103 7.90 6.85 -0.64
C GLU A 103 8.35 6.90 -2.10
N GLY A 104 9.07 5.87 -2.58
CA GLY A 104 9.48 5.76 -3.97
C GLY A 104 8.30 5.81 -4.93
N PHE A 105 7.23 5.05 -4.62
CA PHE A 105 5.99 5.07 -5.40
C PHE A 105 5.31 6.44 -5.39
N LEU A 106 5.17 7.07 -4.22
CA LEU A 106 4.59 8.41 -4.07
C LEU A 106 5.34 9.46 -4.90
N LYS A 107 6.68 9.45 -4.83
CA LYS A 107 7.55 10.36 -5.59
C LYS A 107 7.45 10.11 -7.10
N LYS A 108 7.51 8.85 -7.52
CA LYS A 108 7.41 8.45 -8.93
C LYS A 108 6.14 8.98 -9.59
N HIS A 109 5.01 8.87 -8.90
CA HIS A 109 3.70 9.29 -9.40
C HIS A 109 3.31 10.72 -9.02
N LYS A 110 4.24 11.49 -8.42
CA LYS A 110 4.01 12.89 -8.00
C LYS A 110 2.80 13.06 -7.09
N MET A 111 2.53 12.07 -6.24
CA MET A 111 1.40 12.11 -5.29
C MET A 111 1.75 13.03 -4.12
N LYS A 112 0.80 13.86 -3.69
CA LYS A 112 0.98 14.73 -2.52
C LYS A 112 0.88 13.89 -1.25
N TYR A 113 1.87 14.00 -0.36
CA TYR A 113 1.87 13.25 0.89
C TYR A 113 2.55 13.97 2.05
N LEU A 114 2.22 13.54 3.26
CA LEU A 114 2.91 13.90 4.50
C LEU A 114 3.35 12.62 5.22
N LEU A 115 4.63 12.54 5.57
CA LEU A 115 5.15 11.53 6.48
C LEU A 115 4.90 12.00 7.93
N ILE A 116 4.17 11.19 8.71
CA ILE A 116 3.87 11.45 10.13
C ILE A 116 4.51 10.37 10.98
#